data_AF-A0A2N2XH45-F1
#
_entry.id   AF-A0A2N2XH45-F1
#
_cell.length_a   1.000
_cell.length_b   1.000
_cell.length_c   1.000
_cell.angle_alpha   90.00
_cell.angle_beta   90.00
_cell.angle_gamma   90.00
#
_symmetry.space_group_name_H-M   'P 1'
#
loop_
_entity.id
_entity.type
_entity.pdbx_description
1 polymer ?
#
loop_
_entity_poly.entity_id
_entity_poly.type
_entity_poly.pdbx_seq_one_letter_code
_entity_poly.pdbx_strand_id
1 'polypeptide(L)'
;MVLILAGLFLFRVVYGLCSEFWFEDELQIYLIGLKYYTTGLWPYYGPDVVYTQTQIPGALQGLLAGGPFIAWAAPESPILLVNILSFGSLCLFGWYISRRFPTFPKWMIYGWLMMAPWTINYGTRVVNPSYVIIFAIPFFVGFIDLYTNKCRLIPRQLVFFVLGLMLTLIMQLHLSWVLLVPFAGYAFL
;
A
#
# COMPACT_ATOMS: atom_id res chain seq x y z
N MET A 1 13.02 11.73 16.49
CA MET A 1 12.14 11.24 15.40
C MET A 1 12.71 10.02 14.71
N VAL A 2 13.94 10.07 14.19
CA VAL A 2 14.58 8.93 13.49
C VAL A 2 14.57 7.64 14.32
N LEU A 3 14.98 7.69 15.59
CA LEU A 3 14.96 6.50 16.47
C LEU A 3 13.55 5.92 16.67
N ILE A 4 12.53 6.78 16.78
CA ILE A 4 11.13 6.34 16.90
C ILE A 4 10.69 5.65 15.61
N LEU A 5 10.98 6.24 14.45
CA LEU A 5 10.65 5.67 13.15
C LEU A 5 11.37 4.33 12.92
N ALA A 6 12.65 4.23 13.29
CA ALA A 6 13.40 2.98 13.22
C ALA A 6 12.80 1.90 14.14
N GLY A 7 12.46 2.26 15.38
CA GLY A 7 11.80 1.34 16.31
C GLY A 7 10.43 0.87 15.81
N LEU A 8 9.61 1.79 15.29
CA LEU A 8 8.31 1.47 14.69
C LEU A 8 8.45 0.57 13.46
N PHE A 9 9.44 0.82 12.61
CA PHE A 9 9.72 -0.02 11.45
C PHE A 9 10.11 -1.44 11.87
N LEU A 10 11.07 -1.58 12.79
CA LEU A 10 11.49 -2.88 13.31
C LEU A 10 10.34 -3.63 13.96
N PHE A 11 9.54 -2.95 14.78
CA PHE A 11 8.35 -3.54 15.39
C PHE A 11 7.35 -4.06 14.34
N ARG A 12 7.07 -3.28 13.29
CA ARG A 12 6.17 -3.68 12.20
C ARG A 12 6.70 -4.90 11.44
N VAL A 13 7.99 -4.91 11.13
CA VAL A 13 8.65 -6.06 10.47
C VAL A 13 8.53 -7.30 11.33
N VAL A 14 8.88 -7.24 12.62
CA VAL A 14 8.77 -8.38 13.54
C VAL A 14 7.32 -8.84 13.64
N TYR A 15 6.36 -7.92 13.75
CA TYR A 15 4.93 -8.26 13.79
C TYR A 15 4.48 -8.99 12.51
N GLY A 16 4.89 -8.51 11.34
CA GLY A 16 4.55 -9.14 10.06
C GLY A 16 5.16 -10.55 9.93
N LEU A 17 6.43 -10.72 10.32
CA LEU A 17 7.12 -12.01 10.30
C LEU A 17 6.53 -13.02 11.29
N CYS A 18 5.98 -12.55 12.41
CA CYS A 18 5.35 -13.40 13.42
C CYS A 18 3.82 -13.55 13.23
N SER A 19 3.25 -12.94 12.19
CA SER A 19 1.82 -13.07 11.91
C SER A 19 1.51 -14.43 11.26
N GLU A 20 0.31 -14.94 11.54
CA GLU A 20 -0.21 -16.10 10.84
C GLU A 20 -0.32 -15.82 9.34
N PHE A 21 0.09 -16.79 8.53
CA PHE A 21 0.19 -16.68 7.08
C PHE A 21 -0.75 -17.66 6.34
N TRP A 22 -1.42 -18.55 7.07
CA TRP A 22 -2.16 -19.69 6.51
C TRP A 22 -3.61 -19.39 6.14
N PHE A 23 -3.99 -18.12 6.11
CA PHE A 23 -5.30 -17.68 5.63
C PHE A 23 -5.33 -17.66 4.09
N GLU A 24 -6.54 -17.77 3.53
CA GLU A 24 -6.73 -17.94 2.08
C GLU A 24 -6.14 -16.78 1.27
N ASP A 25 -6.36 -15.53 1.70
CA ASP A 25 -5.88 -14.33 1.01
C ASP A 25 -4.34 -14.23 1.02
N GLU A 26 -3.72 -14.40 2.20
CA GLU A 26 -2.27 -14.41 2.39
C GLU A 26 -1.60 -15.45 1.48
N LEU A 27 -2.11 -16.68 1.52
CA LEU A 27 -1.56 -17.80 0.77
C LEU A 27 -1.70 -17.56 -0.73
N GLN A 28 -2.88 -17.14 -1.18
CA GLN A 28 -3.14 -16.88 -2.60
C GLN A 28 -2.19 -15.84 -3.17
N ILE A 29 -2.07 -14.67 -2.52
CA ILE A 29 -1.21 -13.59 -3.02
C ILE A 29 0.24 -14.03 -3.10
N TYR A 30 0.71 -14.69 -2.06
CA TYR A 30 2.06 -15.20 -2.03
C TYR A 30 2.31 -16.22 -3.15
N LEU A 31 1.37 -17.12 -3.39
CA LEU A 31 1.47 -18.13 -4.46
C LEU A 31 1.44 -17.51 -5.86
N ILE A 32 0.68 -16.43 -6.09
CA ILE A 32 0.73 -15.68 -7.35
C ILE A 32 2.16 -15.15 -7.58
N GLY A 33 2.77 -14.54 -6.57
CA GLY A 33 4.14 -14.05 -6.63
C GLY A 33 5.18 -15.16 -6.81
N LEU A 34 5.06 -16.25 -6.05
CA LEU A 34 5.95 -17.41 -6.12
C LEU A 34 5.87 -18.10 -7.49
N LYS A 35 4.67 -18.21 -8.06
CA LYS A 35 4.46 -18.73 -9.42
C LYS A 35 5.19 -17.87 -10.44
N TYR A 36 5.02 -16.55 -10.39
CA TYR A 36 5.75 -15.62 -11.26
C TYR A 36 7.26 -15.83 -11.16
N TYR A 37 7.80 -15.87 -9.94
CA TYR A 37 9.23 -16.04 -9.70
C TYR A 37 9.77 -17.40 -10.18
N THR A 38 9.09 -18.49 -9.88
CA THR A 38 9.58 -19.86 -10.16
C THR A 38 9.38 -20.31 -11.60
N THR A 39 8.38 -19.78 -12.30
CA THR A 39 8.04 -20.19 -13.67
C THR A 39 8.49 -19.20 -14.74
N GLY A 40 8.79 -17.95 -14.35
CA GLY A 40 9.03 -16.85 -15.29
C GLY A 40 7.80 -16.43 -16.10
N LEU A 41 6.62 -17.01 -15.83
CA LEU A 41 5.38 -16.67 -16.50
C LEU A 41 4.85 -15.32 -16.02
N TRP A 42 4.49 -14.45 -16.95
CA TRP A 42 3.89 -13.16 -16.63
C TRP A 42 2.57 -13.35 -15.85
N PRO A 43 2.37 -12.67 -14.71
CA PRO A 43 1.16 -12.82 -13.92
C PRO A 43 0.05 -11.96 -14.56
N TYR A 44 -0.72 -12.49 -15.50
CA TYR A 44 -1.78 -11.70 -16.16
C TYR A 44 -2.95 -11.34 -15.23
N TYR A 45 -3.12 -12.09 -14.14
CA TYR A 45 -4.21 -11.96 -13.18
C TYR A 45 -3.67 -11.79 -11.77
N GLY A 46 -4.39 -10.98 -10.99
CA GLY A 46 -4.17 -10.72 -9.58
C GLY A 46 -5.00 -11.65 -8.69
N PRO A 47 -5.37 -11.18 -7.48
CA PRO A 47 -6.09 -11.96 -6.48
C PRO A 47 -7.46 -12.45 -6.95
N ASP A 48 -7.95 -13.54 -6.33
CA ASP A 48 -9.29 -14.01 -6.59
C ASP A 48 -10.32 -13.10 -5.91
N VAL A 49 -11.51 -13.08 -6.48
CA VAL A 49 -12.69 -12.45 -5.91
C VAL A 49 -13.54 -13.56 -5.31
N VAL A 50 -13.48 -13.67 -3.98
CA VAL A 50 -14.08 -14.76 -3.18
C VAL A 50 -15.51 -15.07 -3.60
N TYR A 51 -16.34 -14.05 -3.83
CA TYR A 51 -17.77 -14.22 -4.08
C TYR A 51 -18.15 -14.55 -5.53
N THR A 52 -17.25 -14.36 -6.49
CA THR A 52 -17.57 -14.51 -7.92
C THR A 52 -16.75 -15.59 -8.61
N GLN A 53 -15.80 -16.23 -7.91
CA GLN A 53 -14.88 -17.23 -8.48
C GLN A 53 -14.15 -16.70 -9.72
N THR A 54 -13.87 -15.38 -9.73
CA THR A 54 -13.12 -14.69 -10.77
C THR A 54 -11.82 -14.14 -10.20
N GLN A 55 -10.96 -13.57 -11.05
CA GLN A 55 -9.73 -12.91 -10.62
C GLN A 55 -9.73 -11.44 -11.02
N ILE A 56 -9.08 -10.60 -10.21
CA ILE A 56 -8.84 -9.20 -10.56
C ILE A 56 -7.85 -9.16 -11.74
N PRO A 57 -8.14 -8.44 -12.84
CA PRO A 57 -7.21 -8.35 -13.95
C PRO A 57 -6.00 -7.48 -13.60
N GLY A 58 -4.82 -7.88 -14.08
CA GLY A 58 -3.59 -7.09 -13.97
C GLY A 58 -2.47 -7.81 -13.23
N ALA A 59 -1.25 -7.37 -13.53
CA ALA A 59 -0.02 -8.04 -13.09
C ALA A 59 0.55 -7.53 -11.78
N LEU A 60 0.09 -6.37 -11.33
CA LEU A 60 0.75 -5.65 -10.25
C LEU A 60 0.86 -6.47 -8.96
N GLN A 61 -0.18 -7.22 -8.59
CA GLN A 61 -0.12 -8.03 -7.37
C GLN A 61 1.00 -9.10 -7.44
N GLY A 62 1.08 -9.83 -8.56
CA GLY A 62 2.11 -10.85 -8.76
C GLY A 62 3.51 -10.27 -8.84
N LEU A 63 3.66 -9.10 -9.47
CA LEU A 63 4.94 -8.38 -9.52
C LEU A 63 5.39 -7.89 -8.14
N LEU A 64 4.48 -7.35 -7.33
CA LEU A 64 4.80 -6.88 -5.98
C LEU A 64 5.07 -8.04 -5.01
N ALA A 65 4.30 -9.13 -5.09
CA ALA A 65 4.53 -10.30 -4.25
C ALA A 65 5.76 -11.10 -4.69
N GLY A 66 6.02 -11.21 -6.00
CA GLY A 66 7.08 -12.06 -6.54
C GLY A 66 8.40 -11.36 -6.83
N GLY A 67 8.39 -10.06 -7.09
CA GLY A 67 9.60 -9.25 -7.33
C GLY A 67 10.66 -9.36 -6.23
N PRO A 68 10.31 -9.39 -4.93
CA PRO A 68 11.25 -9.56 -3.82
C PRO A 68 12.10 -10.83 -3.92
N PHE A 69 11.54 -11.93 -4.42
CA PHE A 69 12.29 -13.19 -4.57
C PHE A 69 13.46 -13.09 -5.56
N ILE A 70 13.35 -12.20 -6.56
CA ILE A 70 14.41 -11.95 -7.53
C ILE A 70 15.62 -11.29 -6.84
N ALA A 71 15.36 -10.39 -5.90
CA ALA A 71 16.42 -9.71 -5.15
C ALA A 71 16.97 -10.62 -4.03
N TRP A 72 16.10 -11.35 -3.36
CA TRP A 72 16.46 -12.27 -2.28
C TRP A 72 15.46 -13.43 -2.20
N ALA A 73 15.90 -14.62 -2.58
CA ALA A 73 15.08 -15.83 -2.67
C ALA A 73 14.76 -16.47 -1.30
N ALA A 74 14.38 -15.66 -0.32
CA ALA A 74 13.91 -16.10 0.98
C ALA A 74 12.39 -15.97 1.09
N PRO A 75 11.71 -16.88 1.82
CA PRO A 75 10.26 -16.85 1.96
C PRO A 75 9.73 -15.56 2.61
N GLU A 76 10.54 -14.90 3.44
CA GLU A 76 10.18 -13.65 4.12
C GLU A 76 10.26 -12.42 3.21
N SER A 77 10.88 -12.53 2.03
CA SER A 77 11.15 -11.38 1.17
C SER A 77 9.90 -10.57 0.76
N PRO A 78 8.71 -11.17 0.49
CA PRO A 78 7.51 -10.39 0.20
C PRO A 78 6.98 -9.63 1.42
N ILE A 79 7.09 -10.21 2.62
CA ILE A 79 6.71 -9.56 3.88
C ILE A 79 7.59 -8.34 4.12
N LEU A 80 8.90 -8.46 3.89
CA LEU A 80 9.83 -7.34 4.01
C LEU A 80 9.50 -6.21 3.02
N LEU A 81 9.24 -6.54 1.75
CA LEU A 81 8.86 -5.51 0.77
C LEU A 81 7.58 -4.78 1.19
N VAL A 82 6.53 -5.52 1.59
CA VAL A 82 5.28 -4.90 2.07
C VAL A 82 5.56 -3.95 3.22
N ASN A 83 6.36 -4.37 4.20
CA ASN A 83 6.69 -3.53 5.35
C ASN A 83 7.48 -2.28 4.94
N ILE A 84 8.42 -2.39 4.01
CA ILE A 84 9.18 -1.24 3.48
C ILE A 84 8.24 -0.26 2.76
N LEU A 85 7.42 -0.74 1.83
CA LEU A 85 6.54 0.10 1.03
C LEU A 85 5.42 0.73 1.86
N SER A 86 4.78 -0.06 2.73
CA SER A 86 3.71 0.43 3.60
C SER A 86 4.26 1.44 4.62
N PHE A 87 5.43 1.17 5.21
CA PHE A 87 6.09 2.11 6.11
C PHE A 87 6.47 3.41 5.39
N GLY A 88 7.02 3.33 4.17
CA GLY A 88 7.33 4.50 3.36
C GLY A 88 6.09 5.36 3.07
N SER A 89 4.99 4.70 2.67
CA SER A 89 3.71 5.37 2.41
C SER A 89 3.12 6.03 3.68
N LEU A 90 3.17 5.34 4.81
CA LEU A 90 2.73 5.90 6.10
C LEU A 90 3.65 7.04 6.58
N CYS A 91 4.95 6.97 6.28
CA CYS A 91 5.87 8.06 6.57
C CYS A 91 5.53 9.31 5.75
N LEU A 92 5.22 9.13 4.46
CA LEU A 92 4.73 10.19 3.58
C LEU A 92 3.45 10.82 4.16
N PHE A 93 2.50 10.00 4.60
CA PHE A 93 1.25 10.49 5.17
C PHE A 93 1.46 11.22 6.49
N GLY A 94 2.27 10.66 7.40
CA GLY A 94 2.61 11.31 8.66
C GLY A 94 3.33 12.65 8.47
N TRP A 95 4.21 12.73 7.48
CA TRP A 95 4.88 13.97 7.10
C TRP A 95 3.88 15.00 6.57
N TYR A 96 2.98 14.56 5.68
CA TYR A 96 1.94 15.40 5.10
C TYR A 96 0.99 15.98 6.16
N ILE A 97 0.51 15.15 7.08
CA ILE A 97 -0.32 15.58 8.21
C ILE A 97 0.47 16.55 9.10
N SER A 98 1.72 16.24 9.42
CA SER A 98 2.58 17.09 10.27
C SER A 98 2.79 18.49 9.67
N ARG A 99 2.80 18.63 8.33
CA ARG A 99 2.88 19.94 7.67
C ARG A 99 1.57 20.73 7.75
N ARG A 100 0.43 20.04 7.72
CA ARG A 100 -0.89 20.67 7.82
C ARG A 100 -1.25 21.08 9.25
N PHE A 101 -0.78 20.31 10.22
CA PHE A 101 -1.04 20.53 11.65
C PHE A 101 0.28 20.71 12.41
N PRO A 102 1.01 21.83 12.20
CA PRO A 102 2.36 22.02 12.74
C PRO A 102 2.42 22.09 14.27
N THR A 103 1.29 22.43 14.92
CA THR A 103 1.18 22.47 16.39
C THR A 103 1.00 21.08 17.02
N PHE A 104 0.64 20.07 16.22
CA PHE A 104 0.35 18.74 16.74
C PHE A 104 1.64 17.91 16.91
N PRO A 105 1.79 17.15 18.01
CA PRO A 105 3.03 16.40 18.24
C PRO A 105 3.26 15.33 17.17
N LYS A 106 4.34 15.48 16.40
CA LYS A 106 4.69 14.56 15.31
C LYS A 106 4.79 13.10 15.78
N TRP A 107 5.37 12.85 16.95
CA TRP A 107 5.52 11.49 17.48
C TRP A 107 4.17 10.79 17.66
N MET A 108 3.11 11.53 17.99
CA MET A 108 1.76 10.99 18.14
C MET A 108 1.13 10.69 16.78
N ILE A 109 1.35 11.55 15.77
CA ILE A 109 0.93 11.30 14.39
C ILE A 109 1.55 10.01 13.86
N TYR A 110 2.89 9.92 13.90
CA TYR A 110 3.60 8.74 13.40
C TYR A 110 3.30 7.49 14.23
N GLY A 111 3.27 7.61 15.56
CA GLY A 111 2.93 6.50 16.44
C GLY A 111 1.53 5.94 16.15
N TRP A 112 0.53 6.82 16.02
CA TRP A 112 -0.83 6.40 15.68
C TRP A 112 -0.91 5.75 14.29
N LEU A 113 -0.37 6.41 13.26
CA LEU A 113 -0.43 5.87 11.89
C LEU A 113 0.27 4.51 11.79
N MET A 114 1.41 4.33 12.45
CA MET A 114 2.20 3.10 12.34
C MET A 114 1.67 1.96 13.21
N MET A 115 0.94 2.29 14.29
CA MET A 115 0.48 1.31 15.29
C MET A 115 -1.03 1.11 15.35
N ALA A 116 -1.82 1.87 14.58
CA ALA A 116 -3.26 1.65 14.53
C ALA A 116 -3.54 0.17 14.18
N PRO A 117 -4.50 -0.51 14.85
CA PRO A 117 -4.67 -1.95 14.73
C PRO A 117 -4.81 -2.44 13.28
N TRP A 118 -5.59 -1.73 12.46
CA TRP A 118 -5.75 -2.04 11.04
C TRP A 118 -4.48 -1.81 10.22
N THR A 119 -3.64 -0.86 10.60
CA THR A 119 -2.41 -0.52 9.86
C THR A 119 -1.26 -1.46 10.19
N ILE A 120 -1.23 -2.00 11.41
CA ILE A 120 -0.36 -3.12 11.74
C ILE A 120 -0.89 -4.39 11.07
N ASN A 121 -2.16 -4.75 11.31
CA ASN A 121 -2.70 -6.04 10.89
C ASN A 121 -2.65 -6.20 9.36
N TYR A 122 -3.24 -5.27 8.61
CA TYR A 122 -3.19 -5.33 7.15
C TYR A 122 -1.81 -4.89 6.65
N GLY A 123 -1.34 -3.70 7.02
CA GLY A 123 -0.13 -3.11 6.42
C GLY A 123 1.21 -3.83 6.64
N THR A 124 1.26 -4.96 7.35
CA THR A 124 2.48 -5.76 7.57
C THR A 124 2.42 -7.17 6.98
N ARG A 125 1.29 -7.55 6.37
CA ARG A 125 1.03 -8.91 5.84
C ARG A 125 0.91 -8.91 4.32
N VAL A 126 1.11 -10.07 3.71
CA VAL A 126 1.02 -10.26 2.25
C VAL A 126 -0.44 -10.45 1.83
N VAL A 127 -1.29 -9.44 2.08
CA VAL A 127 -2.71 -9.41 1.70
C VAL A 127 -3.02 -8.20 0.82
N ASN A 128 -4.09 -8.23 0.01
CA ASN A 128 -4.33 -7.18 -0.99
C ASN A 128 -4.39 -5.78 -0.36
N PRO A 129 -5.12 -5.58 0.78
CA PRO A 129 -5.22 -4.26 1.40
C PRO A 129 -3.88 -3.65 1.77
N SER A 130 -2.87 -4.48 2.08
CA SER A 130 -1.50 -4.05 2.39
C SER A 130 -0.82 -3.36 1.22
N TYR A 131 -1.12 -3.80 0.00
CA TYR A 131 -0.59 -3.19 -1.21
C TYR A 131 -1.41 -1.97 -1.63
N VAL A 132 -2.72 -1.99 -1.36
CA VAL A 132 -3.61 -0.86 -1.66
C VAL A 132 -3.18 0.41 -0.92
N ILE A 133 -2.80 0.32 0.36
CA ILE A 133 -2.42 1.51 1.15
C ILE A 133 -1.22 2.27 0.56
N ILE A 134 -0.34 1.57 -0.15
CA ILE A 134 0.85 2.15 -0.80
C ILE A 134 0.42 3.20 -1.84
N PHE A 135 -0.66 2.92 -2.58
CA PHE A 135 -1.16 3.79 -3.64
C PHE A 135 -2.35 4.67 -3.20
N ALA A 136 -3.13 4.22 -2.21
CA ALA A 136 -4.27 4.97 -1.69
C ALA A 136 -3.82 6.25 -0.98
N ILE A 137 -2.71 6.22 -0.23
CA ILE A 137 -2.17 7.42 0.41
C ILE A 137 -1.81 8.51 -0.62
N PRO A 138 -0.95 8.27 -1.64
CA PRO A 138 -0.65 9.28 -2.64
C PRO A 138 -1.89 9.71 -3.44
N PHE A 139 -2.87 8.82 -3.67
CA PHE A 139 -4.17 9.20 -4.24
C PHE A 139 -4.87 10.26 -3.38
N PHE A 140 -5.07 10.00 -2.08
CA PHE A 140 -5.78 10.93 -1.20
C PHE A 140 -4.99 12.20 -0.90
N VAL A 141 -3.66 12.13 -0.82
CA VAL A 141 -2.80 13.32 -0.73
C VAL A 141 -2.98 14.22 -1.95
N GLY A 142 -2.98 13.64 -3.16
CA GLY A 142 -3.26 14.38 -4.39
C GLY A 142 -4.65 14.99 -4.40
N PHE A 143 -5.67 14.21 -4.04
CA PHE A 143 -7.05 14.69 -3.98
C PHE A 143 -7.20 15.88 -3.02
N ILE A 144 -6.65 15.79 -1.82
CA ILE A 144 -6.71 16.88 -0.83
C ILE A 144 -5.95 18.13 -1.32
N ASP A 145 -4.81 17.96 -2.01
CA ASP A 145 -3.99 19.05 -2.55
C ASP A 145 -4.67 19.85 -3.69
N LEU A 146 -5.73 19.31 -4.31
CA LEU A 146 -6.57 20.07 -5.25
C LEU A 146 -7.34 21.18 -4.53
N TYR A 147 -7.96 20.85 -3.39
CA TYR A 147 -8.85 21.75 -2.66
C TYR A 147 -8.14 22.64 -1.66
N THR A 148 -6.85 22.42 -1.45
CA THR A 148 -6.08 23.15 -0.46
C THR A 148 -4.76 23.64 -1.03
N ASN A 149 -4.55 24.95 -0.98
CA ASN A 149 -3.29 25.58 -1.42
C ASN A 149 -2.18 25.54 -0.36
N LYS A 150 -2.50 25.13 0.87
CA LYS A 150 -1.54 25.04 1.97
C LYS A 150 -0.76 23.73 1.93
N CYS A 151 0.56 23.83 1.95
CA CYS A 151 1.46 22.67 2.08
C CYS A 151 1.28 21.60 1.00
N ARG A 152 0.94 22.01 -0.22
CA ARG A 152 0.85 21.13 -1.39
C ARG A 152 2.15 20.35 -1.57
N LEU A 153 2.01 19.04 -1.74
CA LEU A 153 3.07 18.12 -2.09
C LEU A 153 3.10 17.88 -3.60
N ILE A 154 1.94 17.69 -4.22
CA ILE A 154 1.84 17.33 -5.65
C ILE A 154 1.54 18.59 -6.46
N PRO A 155 2.40 18.99 -7.42
CA PRO A 155 2.13 20.14 -8.28
C PRO A 155 0.77 20.02 -8.98
N ARG A 156 0.03 21.12 -9.08
CA ARG A 156 -1.35 21.13 -9.61
C ARG A 156 -1.46 20.48 -11.00
N GLN A 157 -0.44 20.66 -11.83
CA GLN A 157 -0.34 20.10 -13.17
C GLN A 157 -0.27 18.57 -13.18
N LEU A 158 0.26 17.96 -12.12
CA LEU A 158 0.47 16.52 -12.01
C LEU A 158 -0.62 15.83 -11.20
N VAL A 159 -1.50 16.55 -10.51
CA VAL A 159 -2.46 15.91 -9.60
C VAL A 159 -3.38 14.95 -10.35
N PHE A 160 -3.96 15.35 -11.47
CA PHE A 160 -4.83 14.47 -12.26
C PHE A 160 -4.10 13.22 -12.76
N PHE A 161 -2.84 13.37 -13.18
CA PHE A 161 -2.01 12.23 -13.55
C PHE A 161 -1.79 11.28 -12.37
N VAL A 162 -1.46 11.82 -11.19
CA VAL A 162 -1.27 11.00 -9.99
C VAL A 162 -2.56 10.29 -9.59
N LEU A 163 -3.71 10.99 -9.59
CA LEU A 163 -5.00 10.38 -9.27
C LEU A 163 -5.33 9.23 -10.22
N GLY A 164 -5.18 9.41 -11.53
CA GLY A 164 -5.41 8.37 -12.53
C GLY A 164 -4.42 7.20 -12.40
N LEU A 165 -3.13 7.49 -12.20
CA LEU A 165 -2.11 6.46 -12.03
C LEU A 165 -2.35 5.63 -10.76
N MET A 166 -2.59 6.27 -9.62
CA MET A 166 -2.85 5.54 -8.38
C MET A 166 -4.15 4.73 -8.48
N LEU A 167 -5.21 5.28 -9.09
CA LEU A 167 -6.45 4.56 -9.32
C LEU A 167 -6.24 3.29 -10.16
N THR A 168 -5.54 3.40 -11.28
CA THR A 168 -5.26 2.26 -12.19
C THR A 168 -4.33 1.21 -11.58
N LEU A 169 -3.43 1.61 -10.67
CA LEU A 169 -2.63 0.67 -9.89
C LEU A 169 -3.51 -0.06 -8.85
N ILE A 170 -4.39 0.64 -8.14
CA ILE A 170 -5.30 0.04 -7.14
C ILE A 170 -6.31 -0.91 -7.79
N MET A 171 -6.79 -0.59 -8.99
CA MET A 171 -7.69 -1.46 -9.78
C MET A 171 -7.14 -2.87 -9.96
N GLN A 172 -5.81 -3.04 -10.02
CA GLN A 172 -5.15 -4.34 -10.20
C GLN A 172 -4.94 -5.10 -8.89
N LEU A 173 -5.25 -4.50 -7.74
CA LEU A 173 -4.97 -5.05 -6.41
C LEU A 173 -6.24 -5.43 -5.66
N HIS A 174 -7.27 -4.59 -5.72
CA HIS A 174 -8.45 -4.77 -4.87
C HIS A 174 -9.69 -4.06 -5.41
N LEU A 175 -10.87 -4.68 -5.26
CA LEU A 175 -12.16 -4.17 -5.77
C LEU A 175 -12.64 -2.87 -5.11
N SER A 176 -12.02 -2.45 -4.00
CA SER A 176 -12.34 -1.15 -3.38
C SER A 176 -11.98 0.06 -4.25
N TRP A 177 -11.30 -0.13 -5.40
CA TRP A 177 -11.05 0.93 -6.37
C TRP A 177 -12.33 1.65 -6.81
N VAL A 178 -13.48 0.96 -6.82
CA VAL A 178 -14.78 1.54 -7.17
C VAL A 178 -15.13 2.71 -6.24
N LEU A 179 -14.72 2.65 -4.97
CA LEU A 179 -14.93 3.71 -3.99
C LEU A 179 -14.10 4.96 -4.29
N LEU A 180 -13.03 4.85 -5.09
CA LEU A 180 -12.17 5.96 -5.47
C LEU A 180 -12.70 6.72 -6.70
N VAL A 181 -13.58 6.10 -7.49
CA VAL A 181 -14.15 6.71 -8.70
C VAL A 181 -14.93 7.99 -8.39
N PRO A 182 -15.80 8.07 -7.36
CA PRO A 182 -16.47 9.32 -7.00
C PRO A 182 -15.50 10.45 -6.63
N PHE A 183 -14.39 10.13 -5.92
CA PHE A 183 -13.37 11.13 -5.60
C PHE A 183 -12.63 11.60 -6.85
N ALA A 184 -12.27 10.69 -7.75
CA ALA A 184 -11.64 11.04 -9.01
C ALA A 184 -12.58 11.86 -9.91
N GLY A 185 -13.89 11.55 -9.93
CA GLY A 185 -14.90 12.33 -10.64
C GLY A 185 -15.09 13.72 -10.05
N TYR A 186 -15.19 13.81 -8.72
CA TYR A 186 -15.32 15.09 -8.02
C TYR A 186 -14.09 15.99 -8.22
N ALA A 187 -12.90 15.41 -8.40
CA ALA A 187 -11.68 16.16 -8.71
C ALA A 187 -11.76 17.01 -9.99
N PHE A 188 -12.68 16.71 -10.90
CA PHE A 188 -12.92 17.47 -12.14
C PHE A 188 -13.94 18.61 -11.99
N LEU A 189 -14.61 18.73 -10.83
CA LEU A 189 -15.55 19.81 -10.50
C LEU A 189 -14.82 20.95 -9.77
#